data_AF-A0A2M9IX86-F1
#
_entry.id   AF-A0A2M9IX86-F1
#
_cell.length_a   1.000
_cell.length_b   1.000
_cell.length_c   1.000
_cell.angle_alpha   90.00
_cell.angle_beta   90.00
_cell.angle_gamma   90.00
#
_symmetry.space_group_name_H-M   'P 1'
#
loop_
_entity.id
_entity.type
_entity.pdbx_description
1 polymer ?
#
loop_
_entity_poly.entity_id
_entity_poly.type
_entity_poly.pdbx_seq_one_letter_code
_entity_poly.pdbx_strand_id
1 'polypeptide(L)'
;MGIPQEDRLDYVCRQDMNAIETAVSEIRTAIRNVESTMPKAWIGKKADNWRADHDGRMSRLKTLFDTFPAEENRLVEKARQDQATMDRKMHGGG
;
A
#
# COMPACT_ATOMS: atom_id res chain seq x y z
N MET A 1 28.75 -6.07 7.28
CA MET A 1 28.61 -4.70 7.80
C MET A 1 27.13 -4.46 8.03
N GLY A 2 26.73 -4.23 9.28
CA GLY A 2 25.32 -4.02 9.64
C GLY A 2 24.86 -2.62 9.25
N ILE A 3 23.58 -2.48 8.92
CA ILE A 3 22.94 -1.20 8.64
C ILE A 3 23.10 -0.31 9.89
N PRO A 4 23.62 0.93 9.75
CA PRO A 4 23.68 1.90 10.84
C PRO A 4 22.32 2.00 11.56
N GLN A 5 22.29 2.18 12.88
CA GLN A 5 21.02 2.26 13.63
C GLN A 5 20.08 3.34 13.06
N GLU A 6 20.67 4.44 12.58
CA GLU A 6 19.99 5.56 11.91
C GLU A 6 19.21 5.14 10.66
N ASP A 7 19.71 4.17 9.90
CA ASP A 7 19.09 3.66 8.67
C ASP A 7 18.11 2.51 8.92
N ARG A 8 18.05 1.98 10.15
CA ARG A 8 17.31 0.75 10.45
C ARG A 8 15.80 0.96 10.45
N LEU A 9 15.29 2.08 10.98
CA LEU A 9 13.85 2.38 10.99
C LEU A 9 13.34 2.75 9.59
N ASP A 10 14.08 3.56 8.83
CA ASP A 10 13.77 3.88 7.43
C ASP A 10 13.71 2.60 6.59
N TYR A 11 14.71 1.72 6.73
CA TYR A 11 14.77 0.44 6.04
C TYR A 11 13.57 -0.46 6.36
N VAL A 12 13.22 -0.62 7.65
CA VAL A 12 12.08 -1.44 8.07
C VAL A 12 10.76 -0.86 7.56
N CYS A 13 10.57 0.46 7.65
CA CYS A 13 9.38 1.11 7.09
C CYS A 13 9.24 0.88 5.58
N ARG A 14 10.32 1.04 4.80
CA ARG A 14 10.31 0.74 3.35
C ARG A 14 10.01 -0.73 3.06
N GLN A 15 10.53 -1.64 3.88
CA GLN A 15 10.26 -3.06 3.73
C GLN A 15 8.78 -3.39 3.95
N ASP A 16 8.17 -2.84 5.01
CA ASP A 16 6.75 -3.03 5.32
C ASP A 16 5.87 -2.44 4.21
N MET A 17 6.24 -1.27 3.68
CA MET A 17 5.50 -0.64 2.58
C MET A 17 5.59 -1.41 1.28
N ASN A 18 6.76 -1.94 0.92
CA ASN A 18 6.91 -2.85 -0.22
C ASN A 18 6.03 -4.11 -0.08
N ALA A 19 5.87 -4.64 1.15
CA ALA A 19 4.99 -5.77 1.40
C ALA A 19 3.51 -5.40 1.16
N ILE A 20 3.10 -4.19 1.57
CA ILE A 20 1.76 -3.65 1.27
C ILE A 20 1.55 -3.50 -0.23
N GLU A 21 2.51 -2.91 -0.97
CA GLU A 21 2.42 -2.77 -2.43
C GLU A 21 2.29 -4.12 -3.14
N THR A 22 3.02 -5.13 -2.67
CA THR A 22 2.94 -6.51 -3.19
C THR A 22 1.55 -7.09 -2.99
N ALA A 23 1.00 -7.00 -1.77
CA ALA A 23 -0.36 -7.47 -1.48
C ALA A 23 -1.43 -6.74 -2.31
N VAL A 24 -1.27 -5.43 -2.52
CA VAL A 24 -2.13 -4.63 -3.41
C VAL A 24 -2.08 -5.14 -4.85
N SER A 25 -0.89 -5.47 -5.34
CA SER A 25 -0.70 -6.03 -6.69
C SER A 25 -1.37 -7.40 -6.87
N GLU A 26 -1.28 -8.26 -5.85
CA GLU A 26 -1.94 -9.57 -5.82
C GLU A 26 -3.47 -9.42 -5.88
N ILE A 27 -4.04 -8.50 -5.09
CA ILE A 27 -5.47 -8.20 -5.11
C ILE A 27 -5.91 -7.73 -6.50
N ARG A 28 -5.17 -6.80 -7.12
CA ARG A 28 -5.45 -6.31 -8.48
C ARG A 28 -5.42 -7.45 -9.50
N THR A 29 -4.51 -8.41 -9.33
CA THR A 29 -4.42 -9.58 -10.21
C THR A 29 -5.61 -10.52 -10.01
N ALA A 30 -5.99 -10.80 -8.77
CA ALA A 30 -7.16 -11.63 -8.45
C ALA A 30 -8.45 -11.06 -9.06
N ILE A 31 -8.63 -9.74 -9.01
CA ILE A 31 -9.76 -9.04 -9.63
C ILE A 31 -9.80 -9.29 -11.15
N ARG A 32 -8.67 -9.08 -11.84
CA ARG A 32 -8.59 -9.33 -13.30
C ARG A 32 -8.91 -10.77 -13.67
N ASN A 33 -8.59 -11.73 -12.79
CA ASN A 33 -8.92 -13.14 -13.00
C ASN A 33 -10.43 -13.40 -12.86
N VAL A 34 -11.12 -12.72 -11.93
CA VAL A 34 -12.59 -12.76 -11.87
C VAL A 34 -13.19 -12.18 -13.14
N GLU A 35 -12.64 -11.09 -13.65
CA GLU A 35 -13.10 -10.49 -14.91
C GLU A 35 -12.91 -11.40 -16.12
N SER A 36 -11.78 -12.09 -16.21
CA SER A 36 -11.47 -12.98 -17.33
C SER A 36 -12.28 -14.28 -17.30
N THR A 37 -12.71 -14.73 -16.13
CA THR A 37 -13.52 -15.94 -15.95
C THR A 37 -15.01 -15.71 -16.16
N MET A 38 -15.46 -14.46 -16.27
CA MET A 38 -16.87 -14.19 -16.53
C MET A 38 -17.31 -14.71 -17.89
N PRO A 39 -18.37 -15.54 -17.95
CA PRO A 39 -18.85 -16.06 -19.22
C PRO A 39 -19.37 -14.93 -20.10
N LYS A 40 -18.91 -14.89 -21.36
CA LYS A 40 -19.36 -13.91 -22.37
C LYS A 40 -20.86 -13.96 -22.64
N ALA A 41 -21.52 -15.05 -22.27
CA ALA A 41 -22.95 -15.25 -22.40
C ALA A 41 -23.78 -14.55 -21.29
N TRP A 42 -23.14 -14.01 -20.25
CA TRP A 42 -23.84 -13.24 -19.23
C TRP A 42 -24.13 -11.82 -19.73
N ILE A 43 -25.34 -11.66 -20.29
CA ILE A 43 -25.78 -10.43 -20.95
C ILE A 43 -27.12 -9.93 -20.38
N GLY A 44 -27.39 -8.63 -20.58
CA GLY A 44 -28.62 -7.96 -20.17
C GLY A 44 -28.51 -7.22 -18.83
N LYS A 45 -29.61 -6.56 -18.44
CA LYS A 45 -29.63 -5.57 -17.33
C LYS A 45 -29.01 -6.05 -16.01
N LYS A 46 -29.14 -7.33 -15.66
CA LYS A 46 -28.52 -7.88 -14.44
C LYS A 46 -26.99 -7.95 -14.54
N ALA A 47 -26.47 -8.33 -15.70
CA ALA A 47 -25.03 -8.35 -15.95
C ALA A 47 -24.45 -6.93 -15.97
N ASP A 48 -25.17 -5.98 -16.59
CA ASP A 48 -24.77 -4.57 -16.64
C ASP A 48 -24.74 -3.94 -15.24
N ASN A 49 -25.77 -4.18 -14.43
CA ASN A 49 -25.82 -3.72 -13.03
C ASN A 49 -24.68 -4.29 -12.21
N TRP A 50 -24.42 -5.60 -12.32
CA TRP A 50 -23.30 -6.22 -11.62
C TRP A 50 -21.97 -5.62 -12.06
N ARG A 51 -21.77 -5.38 -13.36
CA ARG A 51 -20.53 -4.78 -13.88
C ARG A 51 -20.34 -3.37 -13.35
N ALA A 52 -21.39 -2.55 -13.35
CA ALA A 52 -21.35 -1.21 -12.77
C ALA A 52 -21.02 -1.23 -11.26
N ASP A 53 -21.64 -2.14 -10.49
CA ASP A 53 -21.35 -2.32 -9.07
C ASP A 53 -19.91 -2.79 -8.83
N HIS A 54 -19.43 -3.72 -9.65
CA HIS A 54 -18.06 -4.22 -9.63
C HIS A 54 -17.07 -3.08 -9.88
N ASP A 55 -17.24 -2.34 -10.97
CA ASP A 55 -16.36 -1.22 -11.36
C ASP A 55 -16.38 -0.12 -10.30
N GLY A 56 -17.54 0.15 -9.69
CA GLY A 56 -17.66 1.09 -8.57
C GLY A 56 -16.88 0.64 -7.34
N ARG A 57 -16.94 -0.65 -6.97
CA ARG A 57 -16.13 -1.21 -5.86
C ARG A 57 -14.64 -1.16 -6.20
N MET A 58 -14.27 -1.45 -7.44
CA MET A 58 -12.87 -1.42 -7.89
C MET A 58 -12.29 0.00 -7.88
N SER A 59 -13.09 1.00 -8.29
CA SER A 59 -12.71 2.40 -8.21
C SER A 59 -12.44 2.85 -6.76
N ARG A 60 -13.29 2.45 -5.81
CA ARG A 60 -13.09 2.73 -4.38
C ARG A 60 -11.84 2.06 -3.84
N LEU A 61 -11.61 0.81 -4.20
CA LEU A 61 -10.42 0.06 -3.79
C LEU A 61 -9.15 0.68 -4.37
N LYS A 62 -9.16 1.07 -5.64
CA LYS A 62 -8.05 1.81 -6.27
C LYS A 62 -7.76 3.11 -5.52
N THR A 63 -8.80 3.87 -5.20
CA THR A 63 -8.66 5.12 -4.44
C THR A 63 -7.99 4.88 -3.09
N LEU A 64 -8.39 3.85 -2.36
CA LEU A 64 -7.74 3.46 -1.10
C LEU A 64 -6.25 3.15 -1.32
N PHE A 65 -5.93 2.34 -2.33
CA PHE A 65 -4.55 1.97 -2.63
C PHE A 65 -3.68 3.18 -3.04
N ASP A 66 -4.26 4.14 -3.76
CA ASP A 66 -3.57 5.36 -4.16
C ASP A 66 -3.24 6.28 -2.97
N THR A 67 -3.86 6.07 -1.80
CA THR A 67 -3.49 6.80 -0.56
C THR A 67 -2.25 6.26 0.13
N PHE A 68 -1.88 5.00 -0.12
CA PHE A 68 -0.76 4.35 0.57
C PHE A 68 0.60 5.00 0.30
N PRO A 69 0.96 5.43 -0.93
CA PRO A 69 2.24 6.10 -1.16
C PRO A 69 2.38 7.43 -0.40
N ALA A 70 1.27 8.17 -0.24
CA ALA A 70 1.28 9.42 0.53
C ALA A 70 1.46 9.13 2.03
N GLU A 71 0.78 8.10 2.55
CA GLU A 71 0.91 7.68 3.94
C GLU A 71 2.28 7.04 4.23
N GLU A 72 2.85 6.30 3.29
CA GLU A 72 4.22 5.79 3.33
C GLU A 72 5.21 6.92 3.54
N ASN A 73 5.18 7.93 2.68
CA ASN A 73 6.10 9.06 2.78
C ASN A 73 5.96 9.77 4.12
N ARG A 74 4.73 9.88 4.64
CA ARG A 74 4.46 10.46 5.97
C ARG A 74 5.05 9.61 7.09
N LEU A 75 4.92 8.29 7.02
CA LEU A 75 5.42 7.36 8.04
C LEU A 75 6.95 7.26 8.00
N VAL A 76 7.55 7.21 6.82
CA VAL A 76 9.01 7.21 6.63
C VAL A 76 9.62 8.51 7.17
N GLU A 77 9.04 9.66 6.84
CA GLU A 77 9.51 10.95 7.36
C GLU A 77 9.36 11.04 8.88
N LYS A 78 8.25 10.55 9.43
CA LYS A 78 8.06 10.47 10.88
C LYS A 78 9.12 9.58 11.54
N ALA A 79 9.41 8.41 10.96
CA ALA A 79 10.43 7.50 11.48
C ALA A 79 11.82 8.15 11.50
N ARG A 80 12.16 8.94 10.46
CA ARG A 80 13.41 9.72 10.41
C ARG A 80 13.49 10.77 11.52
N GLN A 81 12.38 11.48 11.77
CA GLN A 81 12.32 12.50 12.84
C GLN A 81 12.41 11.89 14.23
N ASP A 82 11.74 10.75 14.45
CA ASP A 82 11.79 10.02 15.72
C ASP A 82 13.22 9.51 15.99
N GLN A 83 13.91 9.01 14.96
CA GLN A 83 15.32 8.59 15.05
C GLN A 83 16.24 9.77 15.41
N ALA A 84 16.15 10.90 14.69
CA ALA A 84 16.95 12.09 14.98
C ALA A 84 16.72 12.64 16.40
N THR A 85 15.50 12.48 16.93
CA THR A 85 15.16 12.87 18.31
C THR A 85 15.82 11.94 19.34
N MET A 86 15.84 10.62 19.07
CA MET A 86 16.55 9.66 19.93
C MET A 86 18.05 9.93 19.96
N ASP A 87 18.66 10.18 18.80
CA ASP A 87 20.11 10.42 18.70
C ASP A 87 20.53 11.70 19.44
N ARG A 88 19.73 12.78 19.32
CA ARG A 88 19.95 14.02 20.10
C ARG A 88 19.90 13.78 21.60
N LYS A 89 18.98 12.93 22.10
CA LYS A 89 18.90 12.59 23.53
C LYS A 89 20.10 11.77 23.99
N MET A 90 20.64 10.90 23.15
CA MET A 90 21.82 10.09 23.48
C MET A 90 23.13 10.89 23.42
N HIS A 91 23.22 11.94 22.60
CA HIS A 91 24.43 12.76 22.46
C HIS A 91 24.42 14.10 23.21
N GLY A 92 23.27 14.55 23.72
CA GLY A 92 23.14 15.79 24.50
C GLY A 92 23.30 15.65 26.02
N GLY A 93 23.54 14.43 26.53
CA GLY A 93 23.78 14.17 27.96
C GLY A 93 25.27 14.07 28.27
N GLY A 94 25.97 15.20 28.26
CA GLY A 94 27.35 15.35 28.74
C GLY A 94 27.42 16.46 29.78
#